data_AF-A0AB35HIB7-F1
#
_entry.id   AF-A0AB35HIB7-F1
#
_cell.length_a   1.000
_cell.length_b   1.000
_cell.length_c   1.000
_cell.angle_alpha   90.00
_cell.angle_beta   90.00
_cell.angle_gamma   90.00
#
_symmetry.space_group_name_H-M   'P 1'
#
loop_
_entity.id
_entity.type
_entity.pdbx_description
1 polymer ?
#
loop_
_entity_poly.entity_id
_entity_poly.type
_entity_poly.pdbx_seq_one_letter_code
_entity_poly.pdbx_strand_id
1 'polypeptide(L)'
;MTTEQLYLLAREFCARFNVRITNFAALAAAAAASTAKVEGIAIHDNHRDAARAMAEVLARVPALSGYNAEFAKFSARVYLSVKEVT
;
A
#
# COMPACT_ATOMS: atom_id res chain seq x y z
N MET A 1 4.07 6.67 -1.40
CA MET A 1 2.72 6.31 -1.85
C MET A 1 1.75 7.03 -0.95
N THR A 2 0.98 7.99 -1.47
CA THR A 2 -0.05 8.67 -0.66
C THR A 2 -1.29 7.81 -0.51
N THR A 3 -2.18 8.17 0.42
CA THR A 3 -3.46 7.48 0.60
C THR A 3 -4.30 7.50 -0.69
N GLU A 4 -4.32 8.63 -1.40
CA GLU A 4 -5.06 8.80 -2.65
C GLU A 4 -4.49 7.92 -3.77
N GLN A 5 -3.15 7.84 -3.88
CA GLN A 5 -2.51 6.96 -4.85
C GLN A 5 -2.84 5.49 -4.57
N LEU A 6 -2.80 5.08 -3.30
CA LEU A 6 -3.15 3.71 -2.92
C LEU A 6 -4.65 3.41 -3.10
N TYR A 7 -5.51 4.39 -2.90
CA TYR A 7 -6.94 4.29 -3.19
C TYR A 7 -7.21 4.10 -4.68
N LEU A 8 -6.54 4.86 -5.56
CA LEU A 8 -6.65 4.67 -7.01
C LEU A 8 -6.22 3.25 -7.40
N LEU A 9 -5.15 2.75 -6.79
CA LEU A 9 -4.70 1.38 -7.01
C LEU A 9 -5.72 0.35 -6.53
N ALA A 10 -6.30 0.57 -5.35
CA ALA A 10 -7.35 -0.29 -4.80
C ALA A 10 -8.59 -0.33 -5.70
N ARG A 11 -9.01 0.82 -6.24
CA ARG A 11 -10.15 0.90 -7.18
C ARG A 11 -9.92 0.08 -8.43
N GLU A 12 -8.76 0.23 -9.06
CA GLU A 12 -8.42 -0.51 -10.28
C GLU A 12 -8.36 -2.02 -10.01
N PHE A 13 -7.73 -2.41 -8.89
CA PHE A 13 -7.68 -3.79 -8.46
C PHE A 13 -9.10 -4.35 -8.21
N CYS A 14 -9.96 -3.60 -7.52
CA CYS A 14 -11.34 -3.98 -7.28
C CYS A 14 -12.13 -4.22 -8.57
N ALA A 15 -11.97 -3.33 -9.56
CA ALA A 15 -12.61 -3.47 -10.86
C ALA A 15 -12.17 -4.74 -11.59
N ARG A 16 -10.88 -5.10 -11.50
CA ARG A 16 -10.31 -6.27 -12.19
C ARG A 16 -10.66 -7.62 -11.55
N PHE A 17 -10.77 -7.67 -10.22
CA PHE A 17 -10.94 -8.90 -9.44
C PHE A 17 -12.35 -9.06 -8.85
N ASN A 18 -13.28 -8.15 -9.16
CA ASN A 18 -14.65 -8.13 -8.66
C ASN A 18 -14.74 -8.21 -7.12
N VAL A 19 -13.94 -7.38 -6.45
CA VAL A 19 -13.97 -7.17 -5.00
C VAL A 19 -14.29 -5.72 -4.67
N ARG A 20 -14.56 -5.43 -3.40
CA ARG A 20 -14.89 -4.07 -2.92
C ARG A 20 -13.90 -3.62 -1.87
N ILE A 21 -13.65 -2.32 -1.82
CA ILE A 21 -12.96 -1.69 -0.69
C ILE A 21 -13.92 -1.71 0.51
N THR A 22 -13.48 -2.29 1.61
CA THR A 22 -14.28 -2.43 2.85
C THR A 22 -13.66 -1.67 4.03
N ASN A 23 -12.39 -1.28 3.93
CA ASN A 23 -11.70 -0.60 5.01
C ASN A 23 -10.73 0.47 4.45
N PHE A 24 -11.16 1.73 4.49
CA PHE A 24 -10.36 2.87 4.04
C PHE A 24 -9.23 3.23 5.01
N ALA A 25 -9.41 2.96 6.31
CA ALA A 25 -8.38 3.19 7.32
C ALA A 25 -7.16 2.28 7.08
N ALA A 26 -7.37 1.05 6.58
CA ALA A 26 -6.29 0.16 6.17
C ALA A 26 -5.44 0.77 5.04
N LEU A 27 -6.07 1.42 4.06
CA LEU A 27 -5.35 2.11 2.98
C LEU A 27 -4.54 3.30 3.52
N ALA A 28 -5.14 4.12 4.39
CA ALA A 28 -4.42 5.23 5.01
C ALA A 28 -3.25 4.77 5.87
N ALA A 29 -3.43 3.72 6.67
CA ALA A 29 -2.38 3.13 7.50
C ALA A 29 -1.24 2.55 6.66
N ALA A 30 -1.56 1.84 5.58
CA ALA A 30 -0.55 1.28 4.69
C ALA A 30 0.24 2.37 3.95
N ALA A 31 -0.44 3.42 3.46
CA ALA A 31 0.20 4.57 2.86
C ALA A 31 1.15 5.25 3.86
N ALA A 32 0.67 5.52 5.07
CA ALA A 32 1.48 6.10 6.15
C ALA A 32 2.69 5.22 6.49
N ALA A 33 2.53 3.90 6.59
CA ALA A 33 3.64 2.97 6.82
C ALA A 33 4.73 3.08 5.75
N SER A 34 4.35 3.31 4.48
CA SER A 34 5.29 3.44 3.36
C SER A 34 6.04 4.78 3.30
N THR A 35 5.54 5.81 3.99
CA THR A 35 6.07 7.18 3.97
C THR A 35 6.44 7.69 5.37
N ALA A 36 6.51 6.80 6.35
CA ALA A 36 6.63 7.16 7.75
C ALA A 36 7.92 7.95 8.02
N LYS A 37 7.75 9.06 8.75
CA LYS A 37 8.84 9.88 9.28
C LYS A 37 8.54 10.24 10.72
N VAL A 38 9.55 10.20 11.59
CA VAL A 38 9.46 10.66 12.98
C VAL A 38 10.46 11.80 13.14
N GLU A 39 9.99 12.96 13.59
CA GLU A 39 10.80 14.19 13.66
C GLU A 39 11.51 14.54 12.33
N GLY A 40 10.86 14.22 11.20
CA GLY A 40 11.40 14.43 9.86
C GLY A 40 12.39 13.36 9.37
N ILE A 41 12.83 12.45 10.25
CA ILE A 41 13.74 11.36 9.95
C ILE A 41 12.96 10.21 9.30
N ALA A 42 13.44 9.75 8.14
CA ALA A 42 12.85 8.59 7.48
C ALA A 42 13.04 7.32 8.32
N ILE A 43 11.97 6.57 8.55
CA ILE A 43 12.03 5.31 9.31
C ILE A 43 12.67 4.19 8.48
N HIS A 44 12.49 4.23 7.16
CA HIS A 44 12.99 3.18 6.26
C HIS A 44 14.26 3.64 5.55
N ASP A 45 15.29 2.80 5.58
CA ASP A 45 16.59 3.07 4.94
C ASP A 45 16.52 3.03 3.41
N ASN A 46 15.56 2.29 2.87
CA ASN A 46 15.39 2.13 1.42
C ASN A 46 13.92 1.90 1.01
N HIS A 47 13.66 2.05 -0.28
CA HIS A 47 12.31 1.87 -0.86
C HIS A 47 11.76 0.45 -0.72
N ARG A 48 12.62 -0.58 -0.63
CA ARG A 48 12.18 -1.98 -0.45
C ARG A 48 11.60 -2.21 0.94
N ASP A 49 12.22 -1.66 1.97
CA ASP A 49 11.70 -1.73 3.34
C ASP A 49 10.39 -0.96 3.48
N ALA A 50 10.29 0.23 2.87
CA ALA A 50 9.05 0.99 2.83
C ALA A 50 7.91 0.24 2.12
N ALA A 51 8.19 -0.41 0.98
CA ALA A 51 7.22 -1.22 0.27
C ALA A 51 6.80 -2.47 1.06
N ARG A 52 7.75 -3.10 1.77
CA ARG A 52 7.49 -4.25 2.66
C ARG A 52 6.56 -3.84 3.80
N ALA A 53 6.83 -2.73 4.49
CA ALA A 53 6.01 -2.23 5.58
C ALA A 53 4.55 -1.98 5.14
N MET A 54 4.36 -1.36 3.97
CA MET A 54 3.02 -1.17 3.38
C MET A 54 2.29 -2.50 3.15
N ALA A 55 2.97 -3.48 2.54
CA ALA A 55 2.38 -4.79 2.28
C ALA A 55 2.04 -5.55 3.56
N GLU A 56 2.89 -5.46 4.60
CA GLU A 56 2.62 -6.07 5.90
C GLU A 56 1.35 -5.48 6.56
N VAL A 57 1.16 -4.16 6.48
CA VAL A 57 -0.07 -3.53 6.98
C VAL A 57 -1.29 -4.03 6.22
N LEU A 58 -1.26 -4.05 4.89
CA LEU A 58 -2.38 -4.54 4.06
C LEU A 58 -2.67 -6.03 4.27
N ALA A 59 -1.65 -6.83 4.59
CA ALA A 59 -1.81 -8.25 4.89
C ALA A 59 -2.43 -8.50 6.28
N ARG A 60 -2.11 -7.67 7.28
CA ARG A 60 -2.63 -7.79 8.65
C ARG A 60 -3.97 -7.08 8.86
N VAL A 61 -4.22 -6.02 8.10
CA VAL A 61 -5.44 -5.21 8.16
C VAL A 61 -6.09 -5.22 6.78
N PRO A 62 -7.03 -6.14 6.53
CA PRO A 62 -7.67 -6.28 5.23
C PRO A 62 -8.37 -4.99 4.78
N ALA A 63 -7.98 -4.49 3.62
CA ALA A 63 -8.59 -3.31 2.99
C ALA A 63 -9.79 -3.68 2.10
N LEU A 64 -9.78 -4.89 1.54
CA LEU A 64 -10.71 -5.36 0.54
C LEU A 64 -11.56 -6.54 1.05
N SER A 65 -12.70 -6.78 0.41
CA SER A 65 -13.56 -7.94 0.67
C SER A 65 -12.93 -9.29 0.31
N GLY A 66 -11.80 -9.31 -0.41
CA GLY A 66 -11.08 -10.52 -0.82
C GLY A 66 -9.75 -10.17 -1.49
N TYR A 67 -8.93 -11.19 -1.78
CA TYR A 67 -7.62 -11.04 -2.45
C TYR A 67 -6.64 -10.06 -1.75
N ASN A 68 -6.70 -9.94 -0.42
CA ASN A 68 -5.88 -8.97 0.32
C ASN A 68 -4.37 -9.29 0.24
N ALA A 69 -4.00 -10.57 0.21
CA ALA A 69 -2.60 -10.97 0.08
C ALA A 69 -2.02 -10.60 -1.30
N GLU A 70 -2.81 -10.81 -2.35
CA GLU A 70 -2.47 -10.43 -3.73
C GLU A 70 -2.41 -8.90 -3.86
N PHE A 71 -3.39 -8.20 -3.29
CA PHE A 71 -3.43 -6.74 -3.29
C PHE A 71 -2.23 -6.12 -2.54
N ALA A 72 -1.84 -6.69 -1.40
CA ALA A 72 -0.65 -6.27 -0.66
C ALA A 72 0.63 -6.43 -1.50
N LYS A 73 0.83 -7.60 -2.12
CA LYS A 73 1.97 -7.87 -3.01
C LYS A 73 1.97 -6.94 -4.22
N PHE A 74 0.81 -6.74 -4.84
CA PHE A 74 0.65 -5.85 -5.99
C PHE A 74 1.00 -4.41 -5.63
N SER A 75 0.49 -3.90 -4.51
CA SER A 75 0.77 -2.55 -4.03
C SER A 75 2.25 -2.30 -3.80
N ALA A 76 2.96 -3.24 -3.16
CA ALA A 76 4.41 -3.14 -2.98
C ALA A 76 5.18 -3.12 -4.30
N ARG A 77 4.80 -3.94 -5.28
CA ARG A 77 5.43 -3.92 -6.60
C ARG A 77 5.24 -2.58 -7.31
N VAL A 78 4.02 -2.05 -7.33
CA VAL A 78 3.73 -0.76 -7.96
C VAL A 78 4.49 0.38 -7.27
N TYR A 79 4.58 0.36 -5.93
CA TYR A 79 5.41 1.32 -5.19
C TYR A 79 6.86 1.31 -5.69
N LEU A 80 7.46 0.12 -5.80
CA LEU A 80 8.86 -0.01 -6.22
C LEU A 80 9.07 0.44 -7.66
N SER A 81 8.19 0.04 -8.58
CA SER A 81 8.29 0.45 -9.98
C SER A 81 8.20 1.97 -10.16
N VAL A 82 7.38 2.67 -9.35
CA VAL A 82 7.32 4.15 -9.40
C VAL A 82 8.61 4.77 -8.84
N LYS A 83 9.22 4.16 -7.81
CA LYS A 83 10.44 4.65 -7.17
C LYS A 83 11.74 4.30 -7.90
N GLU A 84 11.72 3.33 -8.81
CA GLU A 84 12.86 3.02 -9.68
C GLU A 84 12.94 3.94 -10.91
N VAL A 85 11.81 4.58 -11.28
CA VAL A 85 11.72 5.48 -12.45
C VAL A 85 11.93 6.96 -12.06
N THR A 86 11.96 7.28 -10.77
CA THR A 86 12.14 8.65 -10.24
C THR A 86 13.42 8.76 -9.44
#